data_AF-A0A7X0HTE5-F1
#
_entry.id   AF-A0A7X0HTE5-F1
#
_cell.length_a   1.000
_cell.length_b   1.000
_cell.length_c   1.000
_cell.angle_alpha   90.00
_cell.angle_beta   90.00
_cell.angle_gamma   90.00
#
_symmetry.space_group_name_H-M   'P 1'
#
loop_
_entity.id
_entity.type
_entity.pdbx_description
1 polymer ?
#
loop_
_entity_poly.entity_id
_entity_poly.type
_entity_poly.pdbx_seq_one_letter_code
_entity_poly.pdbx_strand_id
1 'polypeptide(L)' 'MTNDTKINFTLRTDKKVIEQIGVKAAELGISKNAFIVMMLRKELAGK' A
#
# COMPACT_ATOMS: atom_id res chain seq x y z
N MET A 1 2.60 -1.11 25.44
CA MET A 1 3.68 -1.58 24.54
C MET A 1 3.38 -1.09 23.13
N THR A 2 3.93 0.05 22.73
CA THR A 2 3.89 0.50 21.34
C THR A 2 5.10 -0.07 20.62
N ASN A 3 5.01 -1.33 20.19
CA ASN A 3 5.98 -1.87 19.24
C ASN A 3 5.72 -1.18 17.88
N ASP A 4 6.26 0.02 17.69
CA ASP A 4 6.27 0.75 16.41
C ASP A 4 7.30 0.14 15.44
N THR A 5 7.48 -1.19 15.49
CA THR A 5 8.42 -1.89 14.65
C THR A 5 7.83 -1.97 13.25
N LYS A 6 8.15 -0.97 12.42
CA LYS A 6 7.82 -1.01 10.99
C LYS A 6 8.60 -2.15 10.34
N ILE A 7 7.88 -3.18 9.93
CA ILE A 7 8.43 -4.29 9.15
C ILE A 7 8.48 -3.83 7.69
N ASN A 8 9.70 -3.71 7.16
CA ASN A 8 9.92 -3.40 5.76
C ASN A 8 9.85 -4.70 4.94
N PHE A 9 9.22 -4.65 3.77
CA PHE A 9 9.20 -5.75 2.82
C PHE A 9 9.32 -5.21 1.38
N THR A 10 9.84 -6.06 0.49
CA THR A 10 9.96 -5.74 -0.93
C THR A 10 8.79 -6.37 -1.68
N LEU A 11 7.95 -5.55 -2.29
CA LEU A 11 6.89 -6.01 -3.19
C LEU A 11 7.43 -6.13 -4.62
N ARG A 12 7.46 -7.35 -5.16
CA ARG A 12 7.76 -7.60 -6.58
C ARG A 12 6.46 -7.64 -7.35
N THR A 13 6.32 -6.75 -8.34
CA THR A 13 5.14 -6.65 -9.20
C THR A 13 5.52 -6.03 -10.54
N ASP A 14 4.67 -6.20 -11.53
CA ASP A 14 4.85 -5.56 -12.83
C ASP A 14 4.87 -4.03 -12.74
N LYS A 15 5.65 -3.43 -13.64
CA LYS A 15 5.80 -1.97 -13.74
C LYS A 15 4.45 -1.27 -13.92
N LYS A 16 3.55 -1.84 -14.74
CA LYS A 16 2.20 -1.30 -14.99
C LYS A 16 1.37 -1.20 -13.71
N VAL A 17 1.50 -2.17 -12.80
CA VAL A 17 0.76 -2.18 -11.53
C VAL A 17 1.29 -1.10 -10.59
N ILE A 18 2.62 -0.92 -10.52
CA ILE A 18 3.24 0.17 -9.74
C ILE A 18 2.84 1.55 -10.26
N GLU A 19 2.73 1.73 -11.57
CA GLU A 19 2.28 2.99 -12.18
C GLU A 19 0.83 3.28 -11.80
N GLN A 20 -0.07 2.30 -11.92
CA GLN A 20 -1.47 2.45 -11.51
C GLN A 20 -1.63 2.77 -10.02
N ILE A 21 -0.83 2.11 -9.15
CA ILE A 21 -0.79 2.44 -7.72
C ILE A 21 -0.36 3.88 -7.51
N GLY A 22 0.62 4.36 -8.28
CA GLY A 22 1.09 5.75 -8.22
C GLY A 22 0.00 6.76 -8.56
N VAL A 23 -0.74 6.52 -9.65
CA VAL A 23 -1.86 7.39 -10.06
C VAL A 23 -2.94 7.43 -8.99
N LYS A 24 -3.42 6.26 -8.53
CA LYS A 24 -4.48 6.19 -7.52
C LYS A 24 -4.07 6.77 -6.17
N ALA A 25 -2.81 6.60 -5.77
CA ALA A 25 -2.28 7.20 -4.54
C ALA A 25 -2.24 8.73 -4.66
N ALA A 26 -1.85 9.26 -5.83
CA ALA A 26 -1.83 10.70 -6.09
C ALA A 26 -3.25 11.31 -6.11
N GLU A 27 -4.23 10.63 -6.72
CA GLU A 27 -5.65 11.05 -6.71
C GLU A 27 -6.20 11.19 -5.29
N LEU A 28 -5.74 10.36 -4.37
CA LEU A 28 -6.13 10.37 -2.96
C LEU A 28 -5.24 11.29 -2.09
N GLY A 29 -4.20 11.90 -2.65
CA GLY A 29 -3.25 12.75 -1.91
C GLY A 29 -2.41 11.99 -0.87
N ILE A 30 -2.20 10.67 -1.06
CA ILE A 30 -1.46 9.82 -0.12
C ILE A 30 -0.21 9.21 -0.75
N SER A 31 0.69 8.70 0.08
CA SER A 31 1.87 7.97 -0.41
C SER A 31 1.48 6.61 -1.00
N LYS A 32 2.29 6.11 -1.95
CA LYS A 32 2.12 4.75 -2.52
C LYS A 32 2.08 3.68 -1.43
N ASN A 33 2.92 3.81 -0.40
CA ASN A 33 2.94 2.88 0.73
C ASN A 33 1.61 2.91 1.52
N ALA A 34 1.11 4.10 1.85
CA ALA A 34 -0.17 4.25 2.53
C ALA A 34 -1.33 3.65 1.71
N PHE A 35 -1.33 3.85 0.39
CA PHE A 35 -2.31 3.25 -0.50
C PHE A 35 -2.26 1.72 -0.50
N ILE A 36 -1.06 1.13 -0.59
CA ILE A 36 -0.88 -0.32 -0.56
C ILE A 36 -1.37 -0.90 0.77
N VAL A 37 -0.99 -0.29 1.89
CA VAL A 37 -1.44 -0.73 3.22
C VAL A 37 -2.95 -0.61 3.36
N MET A 38 -3.56 0.47 2.86
CA MET A 38 -5.01 0.65 2.86
C MET A 38 -5.73 -0.46 2.08
N MET A 39 -5.24 -0.80 0.88
CA MET A 39 -5.80 -1.87 0.06
C MET A 39 -5.68 -3.23 0.75
N LEU A 40 -4.51 -3.55 1.32
CA LEU A 40 -4.29 -4.80 2.05
C LEU A 40 -5.23 -4.91 3.27
N ARG A 41 -5.44 -3.82 4.01
CA ARG A 41 -6.39 -3.79 5.12
C ARG A 41 -7.83 -4.00 4.67
N LYS A 42 -8.22 -3.40 3.54
CA LYS A 42 -9.56 -3.57 2.98
C LYS A 42 -9.83 -5.03 2.58
N GLU A 43 -8.86 -5.68 1.93
CA GLU A 43 -8.96 -7.10 1.56
C GLU A 43 -9.04 -8.01 2.79
N LEU A 44 -8.29 -7.69 3.85
CA LEU A 44 -8.36 -8.44 5.12
C LEU A 44 -9.68 -8.25 5.87
N ALA A 45 -10.27 -7.06 5.82
CA ALA A 45 -11.56 -6.77 6.47
C ALA A 45 -12.78 -7.29 5.70
N GLY A 46 -12.60 -7.65 4.42
CA GLY A 46 -13.62 -8.29 3.58
C GLY A 46 -13.70 -9.81 3.74
N LYS A 47 -12.90 -10.38 4.65
CA LYS A 47 -12.96 -11.78 5.09
C LYS A 47 -13.55 -11.87 6.49
#